data_AF-A0A0H5P9W0-F1
#
_entry.id   AF-A0A0H5P9W0-F1
#
_cell.length_a   1.000
_cell.length_b   1.000
_cell.length_c   1.000
_cell.angle_alpha   90.00
_cell.angle_beta   90.00
_cell.angle_gamma   90.00
#
_symmetry.space_group_name_H-M   'P 1'
#
loop_
_entity.id
_entity.type
_entity.pdbx_description
1 polymer ?
#
loop_
_entity_poly.entity_id
_entity_poly.type
_entity_poly.pdbx_seq_one_letter_code
_entity_poly.pdbx_strand_id
1 'polypeptide(L)'
;MTIQREPIDIEVALRIYLNGFQSGVASAASAFVKPKIPNQVASELAARLHARISADPAALETIRDQIRTTLAGKDAPPQVLRMPKMD
;
A
#
# COMPACT_ATOMS: atom_id res chain seq x y z
N MET A 1 12.57 14.67 -23.61
CA MET A 1 13.26 13.85 -22.58
C MET A 1 12.35 12.68 -22.25
N THR A 2 12.55 11.54 -22.89
CA THR A 2 11.72 10.35 -22.72
C THR A 2 12.12 9.70 -21.40
N ILE A 3 11.28 9.78 -20.37
CA ILE A 3 11.51 9.04 -19.13
C ILE A 3 11.31 7.56 -19.47
N GLN A 4 12.41 6.84 -19.69
CA GLN A 4 12.39 5.38 -19.73
C GLN A 4 12.00 4.90 -18.33
N ARG A 5 10.74 4.49 -18.15
CA ARG A 5 10.30 3.85 -16.93
C ARG A 5 10.78 2.41 -16.97
N GLU A 6 11.88 2.13 -16.27
CA GLU A 6 12.27 0.74 -16.02
C GLU A 6 11.13 0.02 -15.29
N PRO A 7 10.85 -1.25 -15.63
CA PRO A 7 9.84 -2.02 -14.93
C PRO A 7 10.21 -2.12 -13.45
N ILE A 8 9.29 -1.71 -12.57
CA ILE A 8 9.48 -1.80 -11.12
C ILE A 8 9.58 -3.28 -10.75
N ASP A 9 10.66 -3.66 -10.08
CA ASP A 9 10.84 -5.01 -9.55
C ASP A 9 9.72 -5.35 -8.54
N ILE A 10 9.12 -6.54 -8.69
CA ILE A 10 7.95 -6.94 -7.90
C ILE A 10 8.26 -7.04 -6.41
N GLU A 11 9.47 -7.42 -6.02
CA GLU A 11 9.87 -7.52 -4.62
C GLU A 11 10.10 -6.12 -4.03
N VAL A 12 10.59 -5.16 -4.84
CA VAL A 12 10.66 -3.76 -4.43
C VAL A 12 9.26 -3.20 -4.21
N ALA A 13 8.33 -3.44 -5.14
CA ALA A 13 6.95 -3.01 -5.01
C ALA A 13 6.24 -3.64 -3.80
N LEU A 14 6.47 -4.94 -3.55
CA LEU A 14 5.95 -5.65 -2.38
C LEU A 14 6.46 -5.04 -1.08
N ARG A 15 7.75 -4.73 -0.98
CA ARG A 15 8.32 -4.05 0.20
C ARG A 15 7.71 -2.67 0.43
N ILE A 16 7.53 -1.88 -0.63
CA ILE A 16 6.87 -0.58 -0.54
C ILE A 16 5.43 -0.73 -0.04
N TYR A 17 4.70 -1.68 -0.61
CA TYR A 17 3.32 -1.98 -0.20
C TYR A 17 3.23 -2.35 1.27
N LEU A 18 4.07 -3.28 1.75
CA LEU A 18 4.04 -3.76 3.13
C LEU A 18 4.42 -2.66 4.13
N ASN A 19 5.39 -1.80 3.81
CA ASN A 19 5.72 -0.63 4.62
C ASN A 19 4.55 0.36 4.71
N GLY A 20 3.90 0.63 3.57
CA GLY A 20 2.70 1.48 3.51
C GLY A 20 1.54 0.90 4.32
N PHE A 21 1.33 -0.42 4.22
CA PHE A 21 0.33 -1.14 5.00
C PHE A 21 0.56 -0.99 6.50
N GLN A 22 1.79 -1.22 6.99
CA GLN A 22 2.12 -1.07 8.40
C GLN A 22 1.83 0.36 8.90
N SER A 23 2.27 1.38 8.15
CA SER A 23 1.98 2.77 8.49
C SER A 23 0.48 3.05 8.51
N GLY A 24 -0.26 2.58 7.50
CA GLY A 24 -1.70 2.77 7.40
C GLY A 24 -2.49 2.14 8.54
N VAL A 25 -2.10 0.94 8.97
CA VAL A 25 -2.68 0.27 10.13
C VAL A 25 -2.43 1.06 11.41
N ALA A 26 -1.20 1.54 11.64
CA ALA A 26 -0.90 2.35 12.83
C ALA A 26 -1.72 3.65 12.87
N SER A 27 -1.84 4.33 11.73
CA SER A 27 -2.68 5.52 11.62
C SER A 27 -4.17 5.22 11.84
N ALA A 28 -4.70 4.15 11.24
CA ALA A 28 -6.10 3.77 11.40
C ALA A 28 -6.40 3.35 12.85
N ALA A 29 -5.52 2.58 13.47
CA ALA A 29 -5.70 2.12 14.84
C ALA A 29 -5.69 3.28 15.85
N SER A 30 -4.81 4.27 15.67
CA SER A 30 -4.79 5.46 16.53
C SER A 30 -5.98 6.42 16.29
N ALA A 31 -6.51 6.48 15.06
CA ALA A 31 -7.60 7.37 14.70
C ALA A 31 -9.01 6.83 15.02
N PHE A 32 -9.25 5.53 14.77
CA PHE A 32 -10.62 4.98 14.74
C PHE A 32 -10.97 4.06 15.91
N VAL A 33 -9.99 3.52 16.64
CA VAL A 33 -10.28 2.66 17.80
C VAL A 33 -10.73 3.53 18.97
N LYS A 34 -11.91 3.21 19.52
CA LYS A 34 -12.45 3.84 20.74
C LYS A 34 -12.50 2.84 21.90
N PRO A 35 -12.00 3.19 23.10
CA PRO A 35 -11.30 4.44 23.44
C PRO A 35 -9.99 4.61 22.66
N LYS A 36 -9.55 5.87 22.46
CA LYS A 36 -8.29 6.17 21.75
C LYS A 36 -7.15 5.37 22.38
N ILE A 37 -6.49 4.56 21.56
CA ILE A 37 -5.33 3.80 22.01
C ILE A 37 -4.05 4.64 21.87
N PRO A 38 -3.04 4.45 22.74
CA PRO A 38 -1.75 5.10 22.59
C PRO A 38 -1.07 4.74 21.27
N ASN A 39 -0.31 5.68 20.70
CA ASN A 39 0.44 5.47 19.45
C ASN A 39 1.40 4.27 19.51
N GLN A 40 1.96 3.99 20.69
CA GLN A 40 2.80 2.81 20.89
C GLN A 40 2.01 1.51 20.67
N VAL A 41 0.80 1.42 21.22
CA VAL A 41 -0.08 0.25 21.07
C VAL A 41 -0.54 0.10 19.61
N ALA A 42 -0.87 1.21 18.94
CA ALA A 42 -1.20 1.20 17.52
C ALA A 42 -0.03 0.72 16.65
N SER A 43 1.20 1.14 16.98
CA SER A 43 2.42 0.71 16.28
C SER A 43 2.74 -0.76 16.51
N GLU A 44 2.55 -1.25 17.74
CA GLU A 44 2.71 -2.68 18.06
C GLU A 44 1.69 -3.55 17.31
N LEU A 45 0.43 -3.11 17.23
CA LEU A 45 -0.59 -3.80 16.44
C LEU A 45 -0.21 -3.86 14.96
N ALA A 46 0.23 -2.73 14.40
CA ALA A 46 0.68 -2.68 13.01
C ALA A 46 1.88 -3.62 12.76
N ALA A 47 2.85 -3.65 13.67
CA ALA A 47 4.00 -4.54 13.58
C ALA A 47 3.59 -6.02 13.65
N ARG A 48 2.65 -6.39 14.53
CA ARG A 48 2.13 -7.77 14.63
C ARG A 48 1.40 -8.20 13.37
N LEU A 49 0.57 -7.33 12.79
CA LEU A 49 -0.16 -7.62 11.56
C LEU A 49 0.81 -7.73 10.36
N HIS A 50 1.78 -6.82 10.26
CA HIS A 50 2.84 -6.89 9.26
C HIS A 50 3.64 -8.19 9.36
N ALA A 51 4.06 -8.59 10.57
CA ALA A 51 4.77 -9.84 10.80
C ALA A 51 3.91 -11.06 10.43
N ARG A 52 2.61 -11.05 10.75
CA ARG A 52 1.70 -12.14 10.40
C ARG A 52 1.55 -12.32 8.89
N ILE A 53 1.39 -11.22 8.15
CA ILE A 53 1.31 -11.24 6.69
C ILE A 53 2.64 -11.67 6.07
N SER A 54 3.76 -11.16 6.58
CA SER A 54 5.09 -11.49 6.08
C SER A 54 5.46 -12.97 6.28
N ALA A 55 4.86 -13.62 7.28
CA ALA A 55 5.06 -15.03 7.56
C ALA A 55 4.11 -15.95 6.77
N ASP A 56 3.15 -15.41 6.01
CA ASP A 56 2.17 -16.17 5.24
C ASP A 56 2.48 -16.11 3.73
N PRO A 57 3.03 -17.19 3.14
CA PRO A 57 3.36 -17.23 1.72
C PRO A 57 2.15 -17.02 0.79
N ALA A 58 0.96 -17.48 1.19
CA ALA A 58 -0.24 -17.34 0.37
C ALA A 58 -0.73 -15.89 0.35
N ALA A 59 -0.65 -15.21 1.49
CA ALA A 59 -0.94 -13.78 1.59
C ALA A 59 0.04 -12.96 0.74
N LEU A 60 1.35 -13.27 0.80
CA LEU A 60 2.36 -12.59 -0.01
C LEU A 60 2.13 -12.80 -1.51
N GLU A 61 1.78 -14.01 -1.96
CA GLU A 61 1.51 -14.24 -3.38
C GLU A 61 0.26 -13.51 -3.86
N THR A 62 -0.79 -13.47 -3.04
CA THR A 62 -2.00 -12.68 -3.34
C THR A 62 -1.67 -11.20 -3.52
N ILE A 63 -0.82 -10.65 -2.65
CA ILE A 63 -0.37 -9.24 -2.76
C ILE A 63 0.47 -9.04 -4.01
N ARG A 64 1.40 -9.96 -4.35
CA ARG A 64 2.17 -9.88 -5.59
C ARG A 64 1.27 -9.85 -6.81
N ASP A 65 0.25 -10.71 -6.88
CA ASP A 65 -0.69 -10.74 -7.98
C ASP A 65 -1.49 -9.44 -8.10
N GLN A 66 -1.89 -8.87 -6.98
CA GLN A 66 -2.59 -7.59 -6.97
C GLN A 66 -1.69 -6.44 -7.43
N ILE A 67 -0.41 -6.43 -7.00
CA ILE A 67 0.59 -5.47 -7.48
C ILE A 67 0.83 -5.64 -8.99
N ARG A 68 1.01 -6.88 -9.48
CA ARG A 68 1.18 -7.18 -10.92
C ARG A 68 -0.01 -6.65 -11.71
N THR A 69 -1.24 -6.89 -11.24
CA THR A 69 -2.47 -6.44 -11.89
C THR A 69 -2.56 -4.91 -11.94
N THR A 70 -2.24 -4.24 -10.83
CA THR A 70 -2.23 -2.78 -10.73
C THR A 70 -1.18 -2.16 -11.64
N LEU A 71 0.05 -2.68 -11.63
CA LEU A 71 1.15 -2.19 -12.47
C LEU A 71 0.93 -2.47 -13.97
N ALA A 72 0.22 -3.55 -14.31
CA ALA A 72 -0.21 -3.82 -15.67
C ALA A 72 -1.32 -2.86 -16.16
N GLY A 73 -1.82 -1.97 -15.29
CA GLY A 73 -2.82 -0.96 -15.64
C GLY A 73 -4.24 -1.51 -15.77
N LYS A 74 -4.51 -2.74 -15.31
CA LYS A 74 -5.85 -3.35 -15.41
C LYS A 74 -6.90 -2.67 -14.52
N ASP A 75 -6.47 -1.92 -13.51
CA ASP A 75 -7.34 -1.22 -12.54
C ASP A 75 -7.26 0.32 -12.62
N ALA A 76 -6.63 0.89 -13.66
CA ALA A 76 -6.59 2.35 -13.82
C ALA A 76 -7.87 2.84 -14.55
N PRO A 77 -8.81 3.52 -13.89
CA PRO A 77 -9.84 4.27 -14.63
C PRO A 77 -9.14 5.31 -15.52
N PRO A 78 -9.71 5.66 -16.69
CA PRO A 78 -9.13 6.69 -17.54
C PRO A 78 -8.93 7.97 -16.72
N GLN A 79 -7.66 8.36 -16.55
CA GLN A 79 -7.32 9.62 -15.90
C GLN A 79 -7.65 10.74 -16.88
N VAL A 80 -8.90 11.20 -16.84
CA VAL A 80 -9.27 12.44 -17.51
C VAL A 80 -8.62 13.56 -16.72
N LEU A 81 -7.46 14.04 -17.20
CA LEU A 81 -6.89 15.31 -16.77
C LEU A 81 -7.93 16.40 -17.07
N ARG A 82 -8.76 16.73 -16.08
CA ARG A 82 -9.60 17.92 -16.15
C ARG A 82 -8.66 19.11 -16.07
N MET A 83 -8.28 19.64 -17.23
CA MET A 83 -7.65 20.95 -17.30
C MET A 83 -8.61 21.95 -16.68
N PRO A 84 -8.19 22.75 -15.69
CA PRO A 84 -9.01 23.86 -15.22
C PRO A 84 -9.25 24.77 -16.42
N LYS A 85 -10.52 25.07 -16.71
CA LYS A 85 -10.86 26.18 -17.60
C LYS A 85 -10.22 27.43 -17.00
N MET A 86 -9.30 28.05 -17.72
CA MET A 86 -8.95 29.43 -17.46
C MET A 86 -10.08 30.26 -18.08
N ASP A 87 -10.86 30.90 -17.21
CA ASP A 87 -11.78 31.97 -17.59
C ASP A 87 -10.99 33.24 -17.97
#